data_AF-A0AAW2JKV9-F1
#
_entry.id   AF-A0AAW2JKV9-F1
#
_cell.length_a   1.000
_cell.length_b   1.000
_cell.length_c   1.000
_cell.angle_alpha   90.00
_cell.angle_beta   90.00
_cell.angle_gamma   90.00
#
_symmetry.space_group_name_H-M   'P 1'
#
loop_
_entity.id
_entity.type
_entity.pdbx_description
1 polymer ?
#
loop_
_entity_poly.entity_id
_entity_poly.type
_entity_poly.pdbx_seq_one_letter_code
_entity_poly.pdbx_strand_id
1 'polypeptide(L)'
;MIEPLGEVMLPVCLGSLPKRSTKIVKFLVVKAPSAYNIILGRPSLKLFRAIASTFHMKLKFLTSVGMGEAVGDELMVRVCYVNTLKKSRKKLDGKKPNAKGERE
;
A
#
# COMPACT_ATOMS: atom_id res chain seq x y z
N MET A 1 9.07 -9.73 -13.28
CA MET A 1 9.96 -9.42 -12.15
C MET A 1 9.83 -7.93 -11.87
N ILE A 2 9.69 -7.51 -10.61
CA ILE A 2 9.66 -6.06 -10.26
C ILE A 2 11.07 -5.69 -9.84
N GLU A 3 11.70 -4.76 -10.57
CA GLU A 3 13.04 -4.27 -10.25
C GLU A 3 12.94 -2.96 -9.46
N PRO A 4 13.75 -2.80 -8.41
CA PRO A 4 13.82 -1.54 -7.70
C PRO A 4 14.57 -0.48 -8.50
N LEU A 5 14.01 0.72 -8.52
CA LEU A 5 14.65 1.92 -9.08
C LEU A 5 15.69 2.52 -8.12
N GLY A 6 15.60 2.19 -6.83
CA GLY A 6 16.48 2.71 -5.80
C GLY A 6 15.84 2.68 -4.42
N GLU A 7 16.45 3.38 -3.48
CA GLU A 7 16.01 3.45 -2.09
C GLU A 7 15.80 4.90 -1.66
N VAL A 8 14.85 5.14 -0.77
CA VAL A 8 14.57 6.47 -0.21
C VAL A 8 14.27 6.37 1.28
N MET A 9 14.74 7.34 2.06
CA MET A 9 14.41 7.47 3.48
C MET A 9 13.32 8.53 3.63
N LEU A 10 12.15 8.12 4.13
CA LEU A 10 11.01 9.03 4.30
C LEU A 10 10.50 9.02 5.75
N PRO A 11 10.12 10.17 6.31
CA PRO A 11 9.39 10.22 7.56
C PRO A 11 7.98 9.65 7.36
N VAL A 12 7.63 8.65 8.16
CA VAL A 12 6.30 8.06 8.20
C VAL A 12 5.65 8.42 9.53
N CYS A 13 4.46 9.00 9.47
CA CYS A 13 3.66 9.36 10.63
C CYS A 13 2.48 8.40 10.77
N LEU A 14 2.36 7.74 11.92
CA LEU A 14 1.17 6.97 12.28
C LEU A 14 0.35 7.75 13.31
N GLY A 15 -0.96 7.82 13.08
CA GLY A 15 -1.92 8.49 13.95
C GLY A 15 -1.92 10.02 13.89
N SER A 16 -2.82 10.58 14.68
CA SER A 16 -2.98 12.02 14.91
C SER A 16 -2.50 12.39 16.32
N LEU A 17 -2.26 13.69 16.54
CA LEU A 17 -1.96 14.18 17.88
C LEU A 17 -3.15 13.90 18.83
N PRO A 18 -2.90 13.60 20.12
CA PRO A 18 -1.58 13.53 20.77
C PRO A 18 -0.84 12.19 20.56
N LYS A 19 -1.51 11.16 20.04
CA LYS A 19 -0.99 9.81 19.87
C LYS A 19 -0.36 9.59 18.48
N ARG A 20 0.54 10.50 18.09
CA ARG A 20 1.30 10.41 16.84
C ARG A 20 2.65 9.75 17.08
N SER A 21 3.06 8.87 16.17
CA SER A 21 4.42 8.30 16.14
C SER A 21 5.04 8.57 14.78
N THR A 22 6.19 9.24 14.74
CA THR A 22 6.93 9.52 13.51
C THR A 22 8.26 8.78 13.53
N LYS A 23 8.55 8.02 12.46
CA LYS A 23 9.82 7.31 12.29
C LYS A 23 10.33 7.48 10.87
N ILE A 24 11.65 7.53 10.72
CA ILE A 24 12.29 7.47 9.40
C ILE A 24 12.30 6.01 8.95
N VAL A 25 11.71 5.74 7.79
CA VAL A 25 11.61 4.40 7.21
C VAL A 25 12.33 4.39 5.86
N LYS A 26 13.15 3.35 5.65
CA LYS A 26 13.81 3.09 4.37
C LYS A 26 12.85 2.33 3.45
N PHE A 27 12.59 2.88 2.28
CA PHE A 27 11.71 2.32 1.26
C PHE A 27 12.49 1.95 0.01
N LEU A 28 12.02 0.89 -0.64
CA LEU A 28 12.43 0.52 -1.98
C LEU A 28 11.45 1.18 -2.97
N VAL A 29 11.98 1.94 -3.93
CA VAL A 29 11.17 2.59 -4.96
C VAL A 29 11.01 1.63 -6.11
N VAL A 30 9.77 1.33 -6.50
CA VAL A 30 9.46 0.45 -7.62
C VAL A 30 8.48 1.14 -8.57
N LYS A 31 8.71 0.99 -9.88
CA LYS A 31 7.78 1.47 -10.90
C LYS A 31 6.86 0.32 -11.32
N ALA A 32 5.77 0.16 -10.59
CA ALA A 32 4.80 -0.91 -10.82
C ALA A 32 3.37 -0.36 -10.82
N PRO A 33 2.46 -0.89 -11.68
CA PRO A 33 1.04 -0.62 -11.56
C PRO A 33 0.52 -1.19 -10.23
N SER A 34 0.25 -0.32 -9.26
CA SER A 34 -0.22 -0.68 -7.92
C SER A 34 -1.38 0.23 -7.51
N ALA A 35 -2.28 -0.30 -6.67
CA ALA A 35 -3.31 0.49 -6.01
C ALA A 35 -2.76 1.29 -4.80
N TYR A 36 -1.54 0.97 -4.38
CA TYR A 36 -0.88 1.52 -3.20
C TYR A 36 0.41 2.23 -3.57
N ASN A 37 0.62 3.41 -2.99
CA ASN A 37 1.86 4.19 -3.15
C ASN A 37 2.95 3.78 -2.16
N ILE A 38 2.56 3.26 -0.99
CA ILE A 38 3.46 2.90 0.10
C ILE A 38 3.02 1.54 0.65
N ILE A 39 3.99 0.64 0.86
CA ILE A 39 3.78 -0.66 1.49
C ILE A 39 4.67 -0.72 2.73
N LEU A 40 4.06 -0.81 3.91
CA LEU A 40 4.77 -0.98 5.16
C LEU A 40 4.96 -2.47 5.43
N GLY A 41 6.21 -2.94 5.31
CA GLY A 41 6.56 -4.32 5.62
C GLY A 41 6.74 -4.58 7.11
N ARG A 42 7.07 -5.83 7.43
CA ARG A 42 7.42 -6.27 8.80
C ARG A 42 8.51 -5.41 9.47
N PRO A 43 9.59 -4.98 8.78
CA PRO A 43 10.60 -4.10 9.39
C PRO A 43 10.01 -2.78 9.89
N SER A 44 9.14 -2.15 9.10
CA SER A 44 8.46 -0.90 9.49
C SER A 44 7.51 -1.15 10.66
N LEU A 45 6.73 -2.22 10.64
CA LEU A 45 5.84 -2.57 11.77
C LEU A 45 6.63 -2.79 13.06
N LYS A 46 7.79 -3.47 13.00
CA LYS A 46 8.69 -3.64 14.16
C LYS A 46 9.17 -2.28 14.68
N LEU A 47 9.57 -1.37 13.79
CA LEU A 47 10.05 -0.02 14.15
C LEU A 47 8.99 0.79 14.91
N PHE A 48 7.73 0.65 14.55
CA PHE A 48 6.60 1.30 15.24
C PHE A 48 6.09 0.50 16.46
N ARG A 49 6.65 -0.67 16.75
CA ARG A 49 6.12 -1.65 17.72
C ARG A 49 4.63 -1.89 17.46
N ALA A 50 4.28 -2.03 16.18
CA ALA A 50 2.91 -2.04 15.71
C ALA A 50 2.34 -3.45 15.57
N ILE A 51 1.04 -3.58 15.85
CA ILE A 51 0.26 -4.80 15.71
C ILE A 51 -0.92 -4.47 14.80
N ALA A 52 -0.98 -5.15 13.65
CA ALA A 52 -2.09 -5.06 12.71
C ALA A 52 -3.15 -6.12 13.04
N SER A 53 -4.41 -5.70 13.11
CA SER A 53 -5.56 -6.60 13.14
C SER A 53 -6.35 -6.40 11.87
N THR A 54 -6.32 -7.40 11.00
CA THR A 54 -7.10 -7.43 9.76
C THR A 54 -8.60 -7.49 10.05
N PHE A 55 -8.99 -8.33 11.02
CA PHE A 55 -10.39 -8.49 11.43
C PHE A 55 -11.02 -7.16 11.86
N HIS A 56 -10.31 -6.38 12.68
CA HIS A 56 -10.81 -5.09 13.15
C HIS A 56 -10.42 -3.91 12.26
N MET A 57 -9.70 -4.16 11.16
CA MET A 57 -9.12 -3.13 10.28
C MET A 57 -8.36 -2.05 11.07
N LYS A 58 -7.57 -2.45 12.07
CA LYS A 58 -6.87 -1.55 12.99
C LYS A 58 -5.38 -1.83 13.03
N LEU A 59 -4.60 -0.76 13.19
CA LEU A 59 -3.16 -0.82 13.45
C LEU A 59 -2.88 -0.13 14.78
N LYS A 60 -2.53 -0.90 15.81
CA LYS A 60 -2.07 -0.36 17.09
C LYS A 60 -0.56 -0.18 17.04
N PHE A 61 -0.04 0.88 17.66
CA PHE A 61 1.39 1.18 17.68
C PHE A 61 1.76 1.94 18.95
N LEU A 62 3.06 1.96 19.28
CA LEU A 62 3.55 2.66 20.45
C LEU A 62 3.89 4.12 20.12
N THR A 63 3.49 5.01 21.02
CA THR A 63 3.82 6.45 21.02
C THR A 63 4.47 6.82 22.35
N SER A 64 5.05 8.02 22.47
CA SER A 64 5.61 8.52 23.73
C SER A 64 4.57 8.70 24.83
N VAL A 65 3.30 8.88 24.46
CA VAL A 65 2.17 9.08 25.38
C VAL A 65 1.31 7.83 25.57
N GLY A 66 1.78 6.67 25.10
CA GLY A 66 1.08 5.38 25.23
C GLY A 66 0.69 4.74 23.91
N MET A 67 -0.38 3.95 23.90
CA MET A 67 -0.82 3.21 22.71
C MET A 67 -1.66 4.09 21.77
N GLY A 68 -1.18 4.25 20.54
CA GLY A 68 -1.90 4.84 19.41
C GLY A 68 -2.63 3.77 18.60
N GLU A 69 -3.66 4.20 17.87
CA GLU A 69 -4.44 3.35 16.97
C GLU A 69 -4.71 4.12 15.68
N ALA A 70 -4.48 3.46 14.54
CA ALA A 70 -4.97 3.88 13.24
C ALA A 70 -6.09 2.94 12.83
N VAL A 71 -7.23 3.51 12.45
CA VAL A 71 -8.42 2.78 12.03
C VAL A 71 -8.54 2.89 10.52
N GLY A 72 -8.74 1.75 9.85
CA GLY A 72 -9.02 1.71 8.42
C GLY A 72 -10.42 2.24 8.12
N ASP A 73 -10.54 2.96 7.01
CA ASP A 73 -11.83 3.39 6.48
C ASP A 73 -12.41 2.28 5.60
N GLU A 74 -13.46 1.62 6.08
CA GLU A 74 -14.08 0.50 5.40
C GLU A 74 -14.64 0.88 4.02
N LEU A 75 -15.24 2.07 3.89
CA LEU A 75 -15.79 2.53 2.61
C LEU A 75 -14.65 2.71 1.60
N MET A 76 -13.57 3.36 2.00
CA MET A 76 -12.41 3.54 1.13
C MET A 76 -11.74 2.21 0.75
N VAL A 77 -11.70 1.24 1.67
CA VAL A 77 -11.19 -0.11 1.39
C VAL A 77 -12.04 -0.81 0.34
N ARG A 78 -13.37 -0.77 0.46
CA ARG A 78 -14.29 -1.34 -0.53
C ARG A 78 -14.16 -0.65 -1.89
N VAL A 79 -14.10 0.68 -1.91
CA VAL A 79 -13.92 1.48 -3.13
C VAL A 79 -12.59 1.12 -3.81
N CYS A 80 -11.50 1.05 -3.04
CA CYS A 80 -10.18 0.66 -3.55
C CYS A 80 -10.19 -0.75 -4.14
N TYR A 81 -10.82 -1.71 -3.45
CA TYR A 81 -10.94 -3.09 -3.92
C TYR A 81 -11.68 -3.19 -5.26
N VAL A 82 -12.88 -2.59 -5.35
CA VAL A 82 -13.68 -2.58 -6.59
C VAL A 82 -12.92 -1.89 -7.73
N ASN A 83 -12.28 -0.76 -7.47
CA ASN A 83 -11.51 -0.05 -8.49
C ASN A 83 -10.31 -0.85 -9.00
N THR A 84 -9.65 -1.60 -8.11
CA THR A 84 -8.54 -2.49 -8.48
C THR A 84 -9.01 -3.62 -9.39
N LEU A 85 -10.14 -4.24 -9.08
CA LEU A 85 -10.76 -5.29 -9.93
C LEU A 85 -11.23 -4.74 -11.29
N LYS A 86 -11.80 -3.53 -11.33
CA LYS A 86 -12.19 -2.90 -12.61
C LYS A 86 -10.98 -2.60 -13.50
N LYS A 87 -9.86 -2.16 -12.91
CA LYS A 87 -8.61 -1.87 -13.64
C LYS A 87 -7.95 -3.14 -14.18
N SER A 88 -8.04 -4.27 -13.49
CA SER A 88 -7.52 -5.55 -14.01
C SER A 88 -8.35 -6.07 -15.18
N ARG A 89 -9.68 -5.87 -15.18
CA ARG A 89 -10.57 -6.25 -16.29
C ARG A 89 -10.30 -5.46 -17.58
N LYS A 90 -10.14 -4.14 -17.49
CA LYS A 90 -9.79 -3.30 -18.67
C LYS A 90 -8.45 -3.68 -19.31
N LYS A 91 -7.49 -4.21 -18.54
CA LYS A 91 -6.21 -4.71 -19.09
C LYS A 91 -6.36 -6.01 -19.89
N LEU A 92 -7.35 -6.84 -19.56
CA LEU A 92 -7.66 -8.06 -20.30
C LEU A 92 -8.39 -7.75 -21.61
N ASP A 93 -9.31 -6.78 -21.60
CA ASP A 93 -10.07 -6.39 -22.79
C ASP A 93 -9.25 -5.59 -23.83
N GLY A 94 -8.15 -4.94 -23.40
CA GLY A 94 -7.25 -4.17 -24.26
C GLY A 94 -6.17 -4.98 -25.00
N LYS A 95 -6.13 -6.31 -24.83
CA LYS A 95 -5.16 -7.20 -25.48
C LYS A 95 -5.85 -8.09 -26.53
N LYS A 96 -6.52 -7.48 -27.53
CA LYS A 96 -6.91 -8.23 -28.74
C LYS A 96 -5.64 -8.62 -29.52
N PRO A 97 -5.42 -9.90 -29.85
CA PRO A 97 -4.32 -10.27 -30.74
C PRO A 97 -4.61 -9.69 -32.13
N ASN A 98 -3.68 -8.88 -32.65
CA ASN A 98 -3.72 -8.41 -34.02
C ASN A 98 -3.24 -9.55 -34.92
N ALA A 99 -4.18 -10.34 -35.46
CA ALA A 99 -3.89 -11.22 -36.58
C ALA A 99 -3.92 -10.38 -37.87
N LYS A 100 -2.75 -9.88 -38.29
CA LYS A 100 -2.50 -9.48 -39.67
C LYS A 100 -1.73 -10.60 -40.35
N GLY A 101 -2.34 -11.18 -41.38
CA GLY A 101 -1.73 -12.14 -42.28
C GLY A 101 -2.52 -12.12 -43.59
N GLU A 102 -1.98 -11.37 -44.55
CA GLU A 102 -2.39 -11.29 -45.95
C GLU A 102 -2.15 -12.61 -46.66
N ARG A 103 -3.02 -12.99 -47.61
CA ARG A 103 -2.69 -13.09 -49.06
C ARG A 103 -3.85 -13.70 -49.85
N GLU A 104 -3.89 -13.24 -51.10
CA GLU A 104 -4.74 -13.62 -52.23
C GLU A 104 -4.85 -15.13 -52.48
#